data_AF-A0A952KVW8-F1
#
_entry.id   AF-A0A952KVW8-F1
#
_cell.length_a   1.000
_cell.length_b   1.000
_cell.length_c   1.000
_cell.angle_alpha   90.00
_cell.angle_beta   90.00
_cell.angle_gamma   90.00
#
_symmetry.space_group_name_H-M   'P 1'
#
loop_
_entity.id
_entity.type
_entity.pdbx_description
1 polymer ?
#
loop_
_entity_poly.entity_id
_entity_poly.type
_entity_poly.pdbx_seq_one_letter_code
_entity_poly.pdbx_strand_id
1 'polypeptide(L)'
;MEQQPNALLAELTRVLARTEPQAPISLRLCRAFTEIVAADGASITVGVASPDRIVLCATDDPAAGVEDAQEVLREGPSLDAYRSGAAVTGLSLAEQRVRWPMLVEMLDTKGPQLNLHAFPVRPESDVLGVVCVYQAAERALAVSTGEAQFLANALGVALLGDLDSHSLTDERWAVRDRVDQATGMVVAQLKVKPEDAAAVLRAHAFAHATTLETVSRWVLDRALDFTDSDSSDGTQP
;
A
#
# COMPACT_ATOMS: atom_id res chain seq x y z
N MET A 1 -1.78 14.97 28.38
CA MET A 1 -0.78 15.94 27.89
C MET A 1 -0.95 15.99 26.39
N GLU A 2 -1.97 16.72 25.93
CA GLU A 2 -2.27 16.86 24.49
C GLU A 2 -1.19 17.73 23.86
N GLN A 3 -0.38 17.19 22.95
CA GLN A 3 0.42 18.05 22.08
C GLN A 3 -0.57 18.86 21.25
N GLN A 4 -0.51 20.20 21.34
CA GLN A 4 -1.41 21.07 20.59
C GLN A 4 -1.21 20.83 19.08
N PRO A 5 -2.26 20.80 18.25
CA PRO A 5 -2.20 20.55 16.81
C PRO A 5 -1.10 21.36 16.07
N ASN A 6 -0.87 22.59 16.52
CA ASN A 6 0.16 23.47 15.97
C ASN A 6 1.60 22.98 16.22
N ALA A 7 1.86 22.28 17.32
CA ALA A 7 3.17 21.73 17.63
C ALA A 7 3.53 20.58 16.67
N LEU A 8 2.56 19.70 16.35
CA LEU A 8 2.75 18.61 15.39
C LEU A 8 2.96 19.13 13.97
N LEU A 9 2.19 20.14 13.55
CA LEU A 9 2.42 20.77 12.24
C LEU A 9 3.77 21.47 12.16
N ALA A 10 4.20 22.14 13.24
CA ALA A 10 5.51 22.75 13.31
C ALA A 10 6.63 21.70 13.23
N GLU A 11 6.45 20.55 13.87
CA GLU A 11 7.40 19.43 13.79
C GLU A 11 7.43 18.82 12.39
N LEU A 12 6.27 18.55 11.78
CA LEU A 12 6.18 18.10 10.39
C LEU A 12 6.91 19.05 9.44
N THR A 13 6.68 20.35 9.57
CA THR A 13 7.34 21.39 8.76
C THR A 13 8.86 21.37 8.98
N ARG A 14 9.30 21.24 10.24
CA ARG A 14 10.72 21.20 10.60
C ARG A 14 11.41 19.97 10.03
N VAL A 15 10.79 18.79 10.12
CA VAL A 15 11.34 17.54 9.57
C VAL A 15 11.38 17.61 8.04
N LEU A 16 10.32 18.08 7.39
CA LEU A 16 10.28 18.27 5.93
C LEU A 16 11.37 19.23 5.43
N ALA A 17 11.68 20.27 6.19
CA ALA A 17 12.73 21.25 5.85
C ALA A 17 14.14 20.65 5.92
N ARG A 18 14.33 19.53 6.63
CA ARG A 18 15.61 18.81 6.74
C ARG A 18 15.74 17.68 5.71
N THR A 19 14.63 17.24 5.12
CA THR A 19 14.64 16.18 4.12
C THR A 19 15.21 16.69 2.79
N GLU A 20 15.92 15.83 2.07
CA GLU A 20 16.55 16.15 0.78
C GLU A 20 15.55 16.80 -0.21
N PRO A 21 15.85 18.01 -0.74
CA PRO A 21 14.90 18.75 -1.58
C PRO A 21 14.57 18.07 -2.92
N GLN A 22 15.41 17.14 -3.37
CA GLN A 22 15.30 16.48 -4.67
C GLN A 22 14.34 15.29 -4.68
N ALA A 23 13.95 14.77 -3.51
CA ALA A 23 12.97 13.70 -3.43
C ALA A 23 11.54 14.23 -3.68
N PRO A 24 10.65 13.44 -4.31
CA PRO A 24 9.24 13.78 -4.43
C PRO A 24 8.64 14.14 -3.07
N ILE A 25 7.74 15.13 -3.03
CA ILE A 25 7.15 15.60 -1.78
C ILE A 25 6.37 14.50 -1.06
N SER A 26 5.76 13.55 -1.78
CA SER A 26 5.14 12.36 -1.19
C SER A 26 6.10 11.54 -0.35
N LEU A 27 7.31 11.25 -0.86
CA LEU A 27 8.34 10.52 -0.13
C LEU A 27 8.88 11.33 1.05
N ARG A 28 9.02 12.65 0.90
CA ARG A 28 9.46 13.53 1.99
C ARG A 28 8.43 13.58 3.12
N LEU A 29 7.15 13.70 2.79
CA LEU A 29 6.03 13.63 3.73
C LEU A 29 5.94 12.28 4.42
N CYS A 30 6.13 11.19 3.67
CA CYS A 30 6.14 9.84 4.20
C CYS A 30 7.26 9.67 5.22
N ARG A 31 8.51 10.05 4.89
CA ARG A 31 9.64 10.03 5.82
C ARG A 31 9.41 10.89 7.06
N ALA A 32 8.86 12.09 6.89
CA ALA A 32 8.58 12.97 8.00
C ALA A 32 7.51 12.39 8.95
N PHE A 33 6.48 11.77 8.40
CA PHE A 33 5.49 11.03 9.19
C PHE A 33 6.14 9.89 9.98
N THR A 34 6.95 9.05 9.31
CA THR A 34 7.68 7.92 9.93
C THR A 34 8.53 8.38 11.11
N GLU A 35 9.26 9.49 10.96
CA GLU A 35 10.12 10.05 12.00
C GLU A 35 9.31 10.51 13.22
N ILE A 36 8.22 11.26 13.01
CA ILE A 36 7.40 11.82 14.10
C ILE A 36 6.71 10.71 14.89
N VAL A 37 6.21 9.67 14.21
CA VAL A 37 5.56 8.54 14.89
C VAL A 37 6.56 7.51 15.45
N ALA A 38 7.86 7.68 15.18
CA ALA A 38 8.94 6.75 15.54
C ALA A 38 8.74 5.30 15.00
N ALA A 39 8.25 5.19 13.77
CA ALA A 39 8.15 3.91 13.05
C ALA A 39 9.48 3.54 12.36
N ASP A 40 9.60 2.29 11.93
CA ASP A 40 10.78 1.80 11.20
C ASP A 40 10.73 2.15 9.71
N GLY A 41 9.53 2.16 9.14
CA GLY A 41 9.28 2.53 7.77
C GLY A 41 7.80 2.78 7.52
N ALA A 42 7.50 3.37 6.37
CA ALA A 42 6.14 3.73 5.97
C ALA A 42 5.93 3.70 4.46
N SER A 43 4.67 3.61 4.10
CA SER A 43 4.17 3.76 2.74
C SER A 43 3.00 4.74 2.73
N ILE A 44 2.76 5.37 1.58
CA ILE A 44 1.51 6.11 1.33
C ILE A 44 0.85 5.45 0.13
N THR A 45 -0.43 5.16 0.23
CA THR A 45 -1.29 4.74 -0.87
C THR A 45 -2.36 5.80 -1.13
N VAL A 46 -2.80 5.92 -2.38
CA VAL A 46 -3.91 6.80 -2.79
C VAL A 46 -4.96 5.96 -3.50
N GLY A 47 -6.22 6.19 -3.14
CA GLY A 47 -7.38 5.59 -3.80
C GLY A 47 -7.72 6.34 -5.08
N VAL A 48 -7.94 5.62 -6.17
CA VAL A 48 -8.33 6.21 -7.48
C VAL A 48 -9.76 5.81 -7.84
N ALA A 49 -10.15 4.57 -7.50
CA ALA A 49 -11.52 4.05 -7.55
C ALA A 49 -11.64 2.94 -6.50
N SER A 50 -12.81 2.69 -5.91
CA SER A 50 -12.95 1.54 -4.98
C SER A 50 -12.99 0.23 -5.77
N PRO A 51 -12.19 -0.80 -5.43
CA PRO A 51 -11.34 -0.95 -4.25
C PRO A 51 -9.82 -0.90 -4.56
N ASP A 52 -9.46 -0.11 -5.56
CA ASP A 52 -8.14 0.00 -6.17
C ASP A 52 -7.35 1.19 -5.64
N ARG A 53 -6.07 0.94 -5.34
CA ARG A 53 -5.16 1.93 -4.77
C ARG A 53 -3.81 1.79 -5.42
N ILE A 54 -3.14 2.92 -5.55
CA ILE A 54 -1.74 2.94 -5.98
C ILE A 54 -0.88 3.26 -4.76
N VAL A 55 0.23 2.54 -4.59
CA VAL A 55 1.30 3.03 -3.73
C VAL A 55 1.79 4.33 -4.36
N LEU A 56 1.95 5.40 -3.57
CA LEU A 56 2.48 6.71 -3.96
C LEU A 56 3.94 6.89 -3.53
N CYS A 57 4.35 6.23 -2.46
CA CYS A 57 5.75 6.10 -2.04
C CYS A 57 5.89 5.04 -0.95
N ALA A 58 7.12 4.56 -0.76
CA ALA A 58 7.56 3.76 0.37
C ALA A 58 8.93 4.29 0.83
N THR A 59 9.20 4.26 2.13
CA THR A 59 10.48 4.76 2.69
C THR A 59 11.65 3.84 2.40
N ASP A 60 11.38 2.55 2.23
CA ASP A 60 12.34 1.45 2.13
C ASP A 60 11.68 0.21 1.49
N ASP A 61 12.49 -0.82 1.23
CA ASP A 61 12.05 -2.07 0.59
C ASP A 61 11.04 -2.87 1.45
N PRO A 62 11.19 -2.99 2.78
CA PRO A 62 10.17 -3.63 3.61
C PRO A 62 8.81 -2.94 3.55
N ALA A 63 8.74 -1.61 3.59
CA ALA A 63 7.48 -0.87 3.45
C ALA A 63 6.82 -1.13 2.09
N ALA A 64 7.60 -1.15 1.01
CA ALA A 64 7.09 -1.50 -0.32
C ALA A 64 6.54 -2.93 -0.36
N GLY A 65 7.32 -3.90 0.15
CA GLY A 65 6.91 -5.30 0.19
C GLY A 65 5.67 -5.58 1.05
N VAL A 66 5.47 -4.80 2.12
CA VAL A 66 4.24 -4.86 2.93
C VAL A 66 3.02 -4.39 2.13
N GLU A 67 3.11 -3.30 1.35
CA GLU A 67 1.98 -2.89 0.50
C GLU A 67 1.72 -3.86 -0.65
N ASP A 68 2.77 -4.38 -1.30
CA ASP A 68 2.63 -5.39 -2.35
C ASP A 68 1.91 -6.64 -1.83
N ALA A 69 2.28 -7.12 -0.63
CA ALA A 69 1.62 -8.25 0.00
C ALA A 69 0.15 -7.96 0.31
N GLN A 70 -0.17 -6.77 0.83
CA GLN A 70 -1.55 -6.36 1.10
C GLN A 70 -2.38 -6.23 -0.20
N GLU A 71 -1.77 -5.79 -1.29
CA GLU A 71 -2.43 -5.70 -2.60
C GLU A 71 -2.78 -7.08 -3.15
N VAL A 72 -1.81 -8.01 -3.14
CA VAL A 72 -1.97 -9.37 -3.64
C VAL A 72 -2.97 -10.16 -2.78
N LEU A 73 -2.78 -10.16 -1.46
CA LEU A 73 -3.55 -10.97 -0.52
C LEU A 73 -4.93 -10.38 -0.22
N ARG A 74 -5.09 -9.06 -0.41
CA ARG A 74 -6.30 -8.31 -0.03
C ARG A 74 -6.64 -8.45 1.46
N GLU A 75 -5.59 -8.58 2.27
CA GLU A 75 -5.63 -8.51 3.73
C GLU A 75 -4.68 -7.42 4.18
N GLY A 76 -4.95 -6.79 5.32
CA GLY A 76 -4.01 -5.90 5.98
C GLY A 76 -4.60 -4.58 6.45
N PRO A 77 -3.88 -3.89 7.36
CA PRO A 77 -4.36 -2.66 7.96
C PRO A 77 -4.54 -1.55 6.95
N SER A 78 -3.70 -1.48 5.91
CA SER A 78 -3.85 -0.49 4.85
C SER A 78 -5.23 -0.64 4.20
N LEU A 79 -5.62 -1.86 3.81
CA LEU A 79 -6.91 -2.13 3.17
C LEU A 79 -8.10 -1.89 4.08
N ASP A 80 -7.99 -2.35 5.33
CA ASP A 80 -9.02 -2.16 6.34
C ASP A 80 -9.24 -0.68 6.68
N ALA A 81 -8.17 0.10 6.82
CA ALA A 81 -8.22 1.53 7.08
C ALA A 81 -8.83 2.29 5.91
N TYR A 82 -8.48 1.91 4.68
CA TYR A 82 -9.06 2.51 3.47
C TYR A 82 -10.58 2.29 3.40
N ARG A 83 -11.03 1.05 3.64
CA ARG A 83 -12.45 0.68 3.56
C ARG A 83 -13.29 1.25 4.69
N SER A 84 -12.76 1.24 5.90
CA SER A 84 -13.49 1.68 7.09
C SER A 84 -13.43 3.19 7.31
N GLY A 85 -12.43 3.86 6.74
CA GLY A 85 -12.09 5.23 7.09
C GLY A 85 -11.66 5.39 8.55
N ALA A 86 -11.28 4.30 9.24
CA ALA A 86 -10.80 4.35 10.62
C ALA A 86 -9.34 3.92 10.71
N ALA A 87 -8.61 4.49 11.68
CA ALA A 87 -7.25 4.04 11.96
C ALA A 87 -7.26 2.58 12.44
N VAL A 88 -6.34 1.79 11.92
CA VAL A 88 -6.13 0.39 12.30
C VAL A 88 -4.76 0.31 12.96
N THR A 89 -4.75 0.25 14.30
CA THR A 89 -3.54 0.36 15.11
C THR A 89 -3.77 -0.31 16.47
N GLY A 90 -2.70 -0.54 17.23
CA GLY A 90 -2.78 -1.08 18.59
C GLY A 90 -3.12 -2.57 18.68
N LEU A 91 -3.09 -3.28 17.54
CA LEU A 91 -3.27 -4.73 17.51
C LEU A 91 -1.98 -5.42 17.92
N SER A 92 -2.07 -6.36 18.85
CA SER A 92 -1.00 -7.32 19.13
C SER A 92 -0.71 -8.20 17.91
N LEU A 93 0.48 -8.78 17.83
CA LEU A 93 0.81 -9.73 16.76
C LEU A 93 -0.17 -10.91 16.65
N ALA A 94 -0.72 -11.36 17.79
CA ALA A 94 -1.73 -12.42 17.81
C ALA A 94 -3.03 -11.95 17.15
N GLU A 95 -3.50 -10.74 17.45
CA GLU A 95 -4.69 -10.16 16.81
C GLU A 95 -4.47 -9.91 15.32
N GLN A 96 -3.27 -9.45 14.92
CA GLN A 96 -2.90 -9.29 13.52
C GLN A 96 -2.94 -10.63 12.78
N ARG A 97 -2.43 -11.72 13.38
CA ARG A 97 -2.48 -13.06 12.79
C ARG A 97 -3.90 -13.59 12.64
N VAL A 98 -4.79 -13.29 13.58
CA VAL A 98 -6.20 -13.69 13.47
C VAL A 98 -6.92 -12.89 12.38
N ARG A 99 -6.60 -11.60 12.26
CA ARG A 99 -7.29 -10.67 11.37
C ARG A 99 -6.80 -10.75 9.92
N TRP A 100 -5.50 -10.97 9.73
CA TRP A 100 -4.82 -11.03 8.42
C TRP A 100 -3.88 -12.25 8.37
N PRO A 101 -4.44 -13.47 8.43
CA PRO A 101 -3.66 -14.69 8.56
C PRO A 101 -2.66 -14.88 7.42
N MET A 102 -3.08 -14.64 6.18
CA MET A 102 -2.23 -14.83 5.00
C MET A 102 -1.14 -13.76 4.93
N LEU A 103 -1.47 -12.52 5.29
CA LEU A 103 -0.49 -11.43 5.30
C LEU A 103 0.61 -11.70 6.31
N VAL A 104 0.25 -12.04 7.55
CA VAL A 104 1.23 -12.29 8.61
C VAL A 104 2.08 -13.52 8.27
N GLU A 105 1.48 -14.58 7.74
CA GLU A 105 2.23 -15.75 7.29
C GLU A 105 3.25 -15.39 6.20
N MET A 106 2.85 -14.62 5.18
CA MET A 106 3.75 -14.20 4.11
C MET A 106 4.89 -13.31 4.61
N LEU A 107 4.62 -12.35 5.50
CA LEU A 107 5.63 -11.45 6.04
C LEU A 107 6.63 -12.18 6.95
N ASP A 108 6.17 -13.13 7.76
CA ASP A 108 7.03 -13.94 8.64
C ASP A 108 8.04 -14.79 7.87
N THR A 109 7.73 -15.20 6.64
CA THR A 109 8.69 -15.93 5.79
C THR A 109 9.83 -15.04 5.27
N LYS A 110 9.63 -13.72 5.27
CA LYS A 110 10.56 -12.75 4.66
C LYS A 110 11.40 -11.98 5.67
N GLY A 111 11.10 -12.07 6.97
CA GLY A 111 11.80 -11.28 7.97
C GLY A 111 11.24 -11.39 9.39
N PRO A 112 11.60 -10.44 10.27
CA PRO A 112 11.09 -10.40 11.64
C PRO A 112 9.60 -10.06 11.67
N GLN A 113 8.94 -10.41 12.77
CA GLN A 113 7.54 -10.05 12.99
C GLN A 113 7.39 -8.53 13.10
N LEU A 114 6.45 -7.99 12.32
CA LEU A 114 6.18 -6.56 12.24
C LEU A 114 4.82 -6.24 12.86
N ASN A 115 4.78 -5.19 13.68
CA ASN A 115 3.54 -4.51 13.99
C ASN A 115 3.21 -3.55 12.85
N LEU A 116 1.99 -3.67 12.34
CA LEU A 116 1.50 -2.83 11.25
C LEU A 116 0.43 -1.87 11.76
N HIS A 117 0.51 -0.61 11.34
CA HIS A 117 -0.45 0.43 11.69
C HIS A 117 -0.83 1.22 10.45
N ALA A 118 -2.11 1.51 10.27
CA ALA A 118 -2.59 2.26 9.12
C ALA A 118 -3.51 3.40 9.54
N PHE A 119 -3.30 4.57 8.94
CA PHE A 119 -4.06 5.78 9.20
C PHE A 119 -4.65 6.28 7.87
N PRO A 120 -5.99 6.35 7.74
CA PRO A 120 -6.62 6.87 6.56
C PRO A 120 -6.31 8.37 6.41
N VAL A 121 -5.94 8.78 5.21
CA VAL A 121 -5.66 10.17 4.84
C VAL A 121 -6.98 10.83 4.43
N ARG A 122 -7.52 11.72 5.27
CA ARG A 122 -8.84 12.36 5.08
C ARG A 122 -8.79 13.87 5.34
N PRO A 123 -8.47 14.69 4.33
CA PRO A 123 -8.38 16.14 4.51
C PRO A 123 -9.73 16.81 4.79
N GLU A 124 -10.83 16.30 4.22
CA GLU A 124 -12.17 16.90 4.41
C GLU A 124 -13.20 15.90 4.96
N SER A 125 -13.36 14.71 4.36
CA SER A 125 -14.19 13.60 4.88
C SER A 125 -13.95 12.28 4.16
N ASP A 126 -13.67 12.33 2.86
CA ASP A 126 -13.40 11.15 2.05
C ASP A 126 -11.98 10.62 2.26
N VAL A 127 -11.83 9.30 2.21
CA VAL A 127 -10.53 8.63 2.31
C VAL A 127 -9.81 8.77 0.98
N LEU A 128 -8.91 9.76 0.91
CA LEU A 128 -8.02 9.94 -0.24
C LEU A 128 -7.05 8.77 -0.39
N GLY A 129 -6.63 8.20 0.73
CA GLY A 129 -5.56 7.22 0.76
C GLY A 129 -5.27 6.71 2.17
N VAL A 130 -4.15 6.04 2.34
CA VAL A 130 -3.72 5.51 3.63
C VAL A 130 -2.21 5.67 3.77
N VAL A 131 -1.77 6.18 4.91
CA VAL A 131 -0.38 6.01 5.36
C VAL A 131 -0.31 4.75 6.21
N CYS A 132 0.51 3.80 5.80
CA CYS A 132 0.74 2.56 6.54
C CYS A 132 2.18 2.57 7.05
N VAL A 133 2.38 2.24 8.32
CA VAL A 133 3.69 2.18 8.96
C VAL A 133 3.92 0.80 9.52
N TYR A 134 5.18 0.37 9.51
CA TYR A 134 5.61 -0.84 10.17
C TYR A 134 6.65 -0.54 11.26
N GLN A 135 6.72 -1.47 12.20
CA GLN A 135 7.39 -1.33 13.48
C GLN A 135 7.88 -2.71 13.91
N ALA A 136 9.13 -2.84 14.35
CA ALA A 136 9.59 -4.05 15.02
C ALA A 136 8.73 -4.32 16.27
N ALA A 137 8.28 -5.57 16.46
CA ALA A 137 7.20 -5.95 17.37
C ALA A 137 7.27 -5.43 18.83
N GLU A 138 8.47 -5.13 19.33
CA GLU A 138 8.71 -4.74 20.73
C GLU A 138 8.49 -3.25 21.02
N ARG A 139 8.20 -2.44 19.99
CA ARG A 139 8.05 -0.99 20.11
C ARG A 139 6.63 -0.54 19.80
N ALA A 140 6.26 0.59 20.40
CA ALA A 140 5.02 1.30 20.13
C ALA A 140 5.33 2.67 19.50
N LEU A 141 4.36 3.21 18.76
CA LEU A 141 4.47 4.53 18.17
C LEU A 141 4.68 5.60 19.27
N ALA A 142 5.49 6.61 18.97
CA ALA A 142 5.82 7.69 19.91
C ALA A 142 4.67 8.67 20.16
N VAL A 143 3.64 8.65 19.30
CA VAL A 143 2.47 9.52 19.36
C VAL A 143 1.20 8.70 19.54
N SER A 144 0.15 9.33 20.07
CA SER A 144 -1.16 8.72 20.17
C SER A 144 -1.80 8.50 18.80
N THR A 145 -2.79 7.60 18.73
CA THR A 145 -3.61 7.38 17.52
C THR A 145 -4.23 8.67 16.99
N GLY A 146 -4.67 9.57 17.88
CA GLY A 146 -5.26 10.85 17.49
C GLY A 146 -4.26 11.80 16.85
N GLU A 147 -3.03 11.86 17.38
CA GLU A 147 -1.94 12.68 16.84
C GLU A 147 -1.44 12.13 15.50
N ALA A 148 -1.26 10.82 15.37
CA ALA A 148 -0.93 10.16 14.10
C ALA A 148 -2.04 10.36 13.04
N GLN A 149 -3.31 10.24 13.43
CA GLN A 149 -4.43 10.50 12.53
C GLN A 149 -4.50 11.97 12.08
N PHE A 150 -4.22 12.91 13.00
CA PHE A 150 -4.14 14.33 12.67
C PHE A 150 -3.02 14.61 11.66
N LEU A 151 -1.84 14.04 11.87
CA LEU A 151 -0.73 14.12 10.92
C LEU A 151 -1.12 13.52 9.56
N ALA A 152 -1.75 12.34 9.53
CA ALA A 152 -2.19 11.70 8.29
C ALA A 152 -3.15 12.59 7.49
N ASN A 153 -4.05 13.32 8.16
CA ASN A 153 -4.94 14.28 7.49
C ASN A 153 -4.15 15.49 6.96
N ALA A 154 -3.17 16.00 7.70
CA ALA A 154 -2.30 17.09 7.25
C ALA A 154 -1.46 16.69 6.03
N LEU A 155 -0.98 15.44 5.96
CA LEU A 155 -0.35 14.87 4.77
C LEU A 155 -1.31 14.95 3.57
N GLY A 156 -2.58 14.60 3.76
CA GLY A 156 -3.59 14.68 2.70
C GLY A 156 -3.75 16.06 2.10
N VAL A 157 -3.77 17.10 2.94
CA VAL A 157 -3.84 18.50 2.47
C VAL A 157 -2.61 18.87 1.63
N ALA A 158 -1.41 18.47 2.07
CA ALA A 158 -0.17 18.73 1.35
C ALA A 158 -0.09 17.96 0.02
N LEU A 159 -0.57 16.72 0.00
CA LEU A 159 -0.61 15.86 -1.20
C LEU A 159 -1.59 16.40 -2.25
N LEU A 160 -2.75 16.94 -1.85
CA LEU A 160 -3.70 17.53 -2.80
C LEU A 160 -3.08 18.70 -3.58
N GLY A 161 -2.36 19.61 -2.90
CA GLY A 161 -1.70 20.73 -3.58
C GLY A 161 -0.58 20.30 -4.54
N ASP A 162 0.01 19.13 -4.31
CA ASP A 162 1.05 18.55 -5.18
C ASP A 162 0.46 17.78 -6.37
N LEU A 163 -0.62 17.02 -6.16
CA LEU A 163 -1.37 16.36 -7.24
C LEU A 163 -1.93 17.37 -8.26
N ASP A 164 -2.32 18.56 -7.80
CA ASP A 164 -2.79 19.64 -8.67
C ASP A 164 -1.66 20.34 -9.44
N SER A 165 -0.40 20.24 -8.97
CA SER A 165 0.74 21.01 -9.51
C SER A 165 1.78 20.18 -10.26
N HIS A 166 1.81 18.86 -10.05
CA HIS A 166 2.77 17.96 -10.71
C HIS A 166 2.10 16.73 -11.32
N SER A 167 2.53 16.40 -12.54
CA SER A 167 2.32 15.13 -13.24
C SER A 167 3.11 13.97 -12.60
N LEU A 168 3.05 13.84 -11.25
CA LEU A 168 3.52 12.67 -10.44
C LEU A 168 2.77 11.38 -10.73
N THR A 169 2.10 11.39 -11.85
CA THR A 169 0.94 10.64 -12.18
C THR A 169 1.23 9.82 -13.43
N ASP A 170 2.17 10.22 -14.29
CA ASP A 170 2.46 9.48 -15.53
C ASP A 170 3.02 8.09 -15.27
N GLU A 171 4.01 7.91 -14.39
CA GLU A 171 4.62 6.58 -14.18
C GLU A 171 3.73 5.65 -13.34
N ARG A 172 3.09 6.16 -12.28
CA ARG A 172 2.22 5.35 -11.41
C ARG A 172 0.84 5.12 -12.02
N TRP A 173 0.30 6.08 -12.79
CA TRP A 173 -0.84 5.78 -13.67
C TRP A 173 -0.43 4.83 -14.79
N ALA A 174 0.78 4.89 -15.34
CA ALA A 174 1.22 3.88 -16.30
C ALA A 174 1.30 2.49 -15.67
N VAL A 175 1.77 2.34 -14.43
CA VAL A 175 1.71 1.06 -13.70
C VAL A 175 0.28 0.59 -13.50
N ARG A 176 -0.65 1.47 -13.11
CA ARG A 176 -2.05 1.10 -12.94
C ARG A 176 -2.74 0.75 -14.27
N ASP A 177 -2.50 1.56 -15.29
CA ASP A 177 -2.96 1.35 -16.66
C ASP A 177 -2.52 -0.03 -17.15
N ARG A 178 -1.30 -0.47 -16.81
CA ARG A 178 -0.84 -1.84 -17.08
C ARG A 178 -1.64 -2.91 -16.34
N VAL A 179 -1.97 -2.73 -15.07
CA VAL A 179 -2.79 -3.69 -14.30
C VAL A 179 -4.20 -3.77 -14.87
N ASP A 180 -4.80 -2.63 -15.22
CA ASP A 180 -6.14 -2.56 -15.82
C ASP A 180 -6.16 -3.17 -17.23
N GLN A 181 -5.14 -2.89 -18.05
CA GLN A 181 -4.98 -3.50 -19.38
C GLN A 181 -4.75 -5.01 -19.29
N ALA A 182 -3.89 -5.48 -18.39
CA ALA A 182 -3.67 -6.90 -18.16
C ALA A 182 -4.98 -7.58 -17.70
N THR A 183 -5.72 -6.94 -16.80
CA THR A 183 -7.04 -7.42 -16.37
C THR A 183 -8.00 -7.53 -17.56
N GLY A 184 -8.04 -6.52 -18.43
CA GLY A 184 -8.82 -6.53 -19.66
C GLY A 184 -8.41 -7.66 -20.63
N MET A 185 -7.11 -7.93 -20.77
CA MET A 185 -6.61 -9.05 -21.57
C MET A 185 -7.07 -10.40 -20.99
N VAL A 186 -6.96 -10.59 -19.67
CA VAL A 186 -7.42 -11.82 -19.00
C VAL A 186 -8.94 -11.98 -19.12
N VAL A 187 -9.72 -10.89 -19.01
CA VAL A 187 -11.16 -10.91 -19.28
C VAL A 187 -11.44 -11.39 -20.71
N ALA A 188 -10.69 -10.92 -21.70
CA ALA A 188 -10.85 -11.35 -23.09
C ALA A 188 -10.45 -12.82 -23.31
N GLN A 189 -9.37 -13.28 -22.66
CA GLN A 189 -8.86 -14.65 -22.76
C GLN A 189 -9.82 -15.66 -22.09
N LEU A 190 -10.21 -15.39 -20.85
CA LEU A 190 -10.97 -16.33 -20.02
C LEU A 190 -12.50 -16.12 -20.07
N LYS A 191 -12.97 -14.99 -20.62
CA LYS A 191 -14.40 -14.60 -20.67
C LYS A 191 -15.07 -14.54 -19.29
N VAL A 192 -14.32 -14.04 -18.31
CA VAL A 192 -14.76 -13.87 -16.92
C VAL A 192 -15.01 -12.40 -16.58
N LYS A 193 -15.55 -12.13 -15.39
CA LYS A 193 -15.72 -10.74 -14.93
C LYS A 193 -14.36 -10.12 -14.56
N PRO A 194 -14.24 -8.78 -14.57
CA PRO A 194 -13.02 -8.09 -14.15
C PRO A 194 -12.55 -8.47 -12.74
N GLU A 195 -13.47 -8.68 -11.80
CA GLU A 195 -13.17 -9.12 -10.43
C GLU A 195 -12.49 -10.50 -10.37
N ASP A 196 -12.95 -11.44 -11.20
CA ASP A 196 -12.39 -12.78 -11.33
C ASP A 196 -11.02 -12.74 -12.03
N ALA A 197 -10.90 -11.94 -13.10
CA ALA A 197 -9.63 -11.75 -13.80
C ALA A 197 -8.56 -11.13 -12.88
N ALA A 198 -8.92 -10.12 -12.09
CA ALA A 198 -8.02 -9.54 -11.09
C ALA A 198 -7.67 -10.54 -9.97
N ALA A 199 -8.57 -11.45 -9.61
CA ALA A 199 -8.26 -12.55 -8.70
C ALA A 199 -7.25 -13.54 -9.30
N VAL A 200 -7.37 -13.86 -10.59
CA VAL A 200 -6.40 -14.70 -11.31
C VAL A 200 -5.01 -14.06 -11.34
N LEU A 201 -4.90 -12.77 -11.68
CA LEU A 201 -3.63 -12.05 -11.65
C LEU A 201 -2.99 -12.08 -10.26
N ARG A 202 -3.78 -11.86 -9.20
CA ARG A 202 -3.32 -11.96 -7.81
C ARG A 202 -2.90 -13.37 -7.43
N ALA A 203 -3.62 -14.40 -7.86
CA ALA A 203 -3.24 -15.79 -7.63
C ALA A 203 -1.88 -16.11 -8.25
N HIS A 204 -1.60 -15.60 -9.45
CA HIS A 204 -0.28 -15.73 -10.08
C HIS A 204 0.81 -14.96 -9.33
N ALA A 205 0.50 -13.74 -8.88
CA ALA A 205 1.44 -12.92 -8.10
C ALA A 205 1.82 -13.61 -6.79
N PHE A 206 0.82 -14.17 -6.10
CA PHE A 206 1.01 -14.98 -4.89
C PHE A 206 1.85 -16.23 -5.16
N ALA A 207 1.49 -17.03 -6.17
CA ALA A 207 2.17 -18.29 -6.49
C ALA A 207 3.65 -18.10 -6.87
N HIS A 208 4.00 -16.95 -7.45
CA HIS A 208 5.38 -16.61 -7.86
C HIS A 208 6.10 -15.72 -6.85
N ALA A 209 5.49 -15.45 -5.68
CA ALA A 209 6.02 -14.53 -4.66
C ALA A 209 6.47 -13.17 -5.22
N THR A 210 5.72 -12.64 -6.19
CA THR A 210 6.03 -11.41 -6.92
C THR A 210 4.90 -10.38 -6.82
N THR A 211 5.09 -9.21 -7.42
CA THR A 211 4.13 -8.10 -7.37
C THR A 211 3.05 -8.23 -8.43
N LEU A 212 1.88 -7.63 -8.18
CA LEU A 212 0.79 -7.57 -9.17
C LEU A 212 1.21 -6.82 -10.44
N GLU A 213 2.04 -5.78 -10.30
CA GLU A 213 2.66 -5.08 -11.42
C GLU A 213 3.49 -6.04 -12.30
N THR A 214 4.33 -6.87 -11.67
CA THR A 214 5.22 -7.78 -12.42
C THR A 214 4.42 -8.81 -13.20
N VAL A 215 3.38 -9.41 -12.60
CA VAL A 215 2.48 -10.33 -13.31
C VAL A 215 1.74 -9.63 -14.43
N SER A 216 1.25 -8.41 -14.20
CA SER A 216 0.57 -7.63 -15.23
C SER A 216 1.48 -7.37 -16.42
N ARG A 217 2.76 -7.08 -16.16
CA ARG A 217 3.78 -6.97 -17.22
C ARG A 217 3.95 -8.27 -18.01
N TRP A 218 4.01 -9.44 -17.34
CA TRP A 218 4.08 -10.73 -18.03
C TRP A 218 2.90 -10.98 -18.96
N VAL A 219 1.69 -10.56 -18.58
CA VAL A 219 0.49 -10.69 -19.43
C VAL A 219 0.58 -9.75 -20.64
N LEU A 220 0.95 -8.49 -20.42
CA LEU A 220 1.10 -7.50 -21.50
C LEU A 220 2.18 -7.90 -22.50
N ASP A 221 3.29 -8.44 -22.01
CA ASP A 221 4.41 -8.96 -22.82
C ASP A 221 4.10 -10.33 -23.46
N ARG A 222 2.91 -10.91 -23.17
CA ARG A 222 2.49 -12.26 -23.58
C ARG A 222 3.43 -13.38 -23.13
N ALA A 223 4.22 -13.14 -22.08
CA ALA A 223 5.00 -14.16 -21.40
C ALA A 223 4.12 -15.06 -20.50
N LEU A 224 2.93 -14.57 -20.12
CA LEU A 224 1.90 -15.32 -19.42
C LEU A 224 0.59 -15.22 -20.21
N ASP A 225 0.12 -16.34 -20.76
CA ASP A 225 -1.16 -16.46 -21.47
C ASP A 225 -2.06 -17.47 -20.76
N PHE A 226 -3.32 -17.09 -20.54
CA PHE A 226 -4.30 -17.91 -19.84
C PHE A 226 -5.18 -18.76 -20.77
N THR A 227 -4.98 -18.67 -22.10
CA THR A 227 -5.71 -19.55 -23.05
C THR A 227 -5.13 -20.95 -23.17
N ASP A 228 -3.88 -21.17 -22.73
CA ASP A 228 -3.13 -22.42 -22.97
C ASP A 228 -3.28 -23.48 -21.86
N SER A 229 -4.19 -23.30 -20.89
CA SER A 229 -4.42 -24.28 -19.81
C SER A 229 -5.11 -25.58 -20.24
N ASP A 230 -5.30 -25.81 -21.55
CA ASP A 230 -5.87 -27.04 -22.13
C ASP A 230 -4.83 -27.91 -22.88
N SER A 231 -3.54 -27.81 -22.56
CA SER A 231 -2.51 -28.71 -23.11
C SER A 231 -1.62 -29.38 -22.06
N SER A 232 -2.26 -30.13 -21.15
CA SER A 232 -1.59 -31.27 -20.51
C SER A 232 -2.59 -32.40 -20.27
N ASP A 233 -3.02 -33.03 -21.36
CA ASP A 233 -3.47 -34.42 -21.33
C ASP A 233 -2.62 -35.26 -22.30
N GLY A 234 -2.16 -36.41 -21.80
CA GLY A 234 -1.57 -37.48 -22.58
C GLY A 234 -0.13 -37.30 -23.07
N THR A 235 0.85 -37.83 -22.32
CA THR A 235 1.70 -38.94 -22.79
C THR A 235 2.55 -39.47 -21.64
N GLN A 236 2.13 -40.63 -21.16
CA GLN A 236 2.91 -41.56 -20.36
C GLN A 236 4.01 -42.19 -21.24
N PRO A 237 5.19 -42.47 -20.68
CA PRO A 237 5.76 -43.80 -20.87
C PRO A 237 5.76 -44.63 -19.59
#